data_AF-A0A374APF3-F1
#
_entry.id   AF-A0A374APF3-F1
#
_cell.length_a   1.000
_cell.length_b   1.000
_cell.length_c   1.000
_cell.angle_alpha   90.00
_cell.angle_beta   90.00
_cell.angle_gamma   90.00
#
_symmetry.space_group_name_H-M   'P 1'
#
loop_
_entity.id
_entity.type
_entity.pdbx_description
1 polymer ?
#
loop_
_entity_poly.entity_id
_entity_poly.type
_entity_poly.pdbx_seq_one_letter_code
_entity_poly.pdbx_strand_id
1 'polypeptide(L)'
;MTEQKEQEIVDRIEKRVLEKLEKSVCKEDTQKVLQEPRNKWFRDANGFGTDSLMANALGNSFVAWSAWEQIRRLTCVACGKKYVRQLTEDDHAEEVCEQICQTIYDIAMMRKKDSQNGEA
;
A
#
# COMPACT_ATOMS: atom_id res chain seq x y z
N MET A 1 -51.34 -10.47 4.85
CA MET A 1 -50.54 -9.79 5.89
C MET A 1 -51.12 -8.39 6.08
N THR A 2 -50.90 -7.74 7.22
CA THR A 2 -51.33 -6.35 7.42
C THR A 2 -50.25 -5.40 6.91
N GLU A 3 -50.63 -4.30 6.25
CA GLU A 3 -49.69 -3.31 5.68
C GLU A 3 -48.66 -2.82 6.70
N GLN A 4 -49.05 -2.68 7.98
CA GLN A 4 -48.14 -2.33 9.07
C GLN A 4 -46.97 -3.33 9.25
N LYS A 5 -47.25 -4.64 9.11
CA LYS A 5 -46.21 -5.68 9.25
C LYS A 5 -45.30 -5.71 8.03
N GLU A 6 -45.82 -5.36 6.85
CA GLU A 6 -45.02 -5.23 5.63
C GLU A 6 -44.07 -4.04 5.74
N GLN A 7 -44.55 -2.90 6.26
CA GLN A 7 -43.73 -1.71 6.46
C GLN A 7 -42.61 -1.93 7.48
N GLU A 8 -42.89 -2.57 8.62
CA GLU A 8 -41.85 -2.92 9.61
C GLU A 8 -40.75 -3.82 9.02
N ILE A 9 -41.12 -4.73 8.10
CA ILE A 9 -40.14 -5.61 7.44
C ILE A 9 -39.26 -4.80 6.49
N VAL A 10 -39.85 -3.88 5.71
CA VAL A 10 -39.11 -2.99 4.80
C VAL A 10 -38.14 -2.12 5.59
N ASP A 11 -38.59 -1.44 6.64
CA ASP A 11 -37.75 -0.56 7.45
C ASP A 11 -36.57 -1.31 8.09
N ARG A 12 -36.81 -2.54 8.55
CA ARG A 12 -35.75 -3.40 9.11
C ARG A 12 -34.73 -3.82 8.05
N ILE A 13 -35.19 -4.09 6.82
CA ILE A 13 -34.30 -4.44 5.71
C ILE A 13 -33.48 -3.23 5.29
N GLU A 14 -34.10 -2.06 5.12
CA GLU A 14 -33.41 -0.82 4.75
C GLU A 14 -32.33 -0.46 5.76
N LYS A 15 -32.65 -0.50 7.06
CA LYS A 15 -31.66 -0.25 8.11
C LYS A 15 -30.47 -1.20 8.02
N ARG A 16 -30.72 -2.49 7.83
CA ARG A 16 -29.67 -3.52 7.73
C ARG A 16 -28.85 -3.39 6.44
N VAL A 17 -29.43 -2.88 5.37
CA VAL A 17 -28.75 -2.58 4.10
C VAL A 17 -27.88 -1.34 4.24
N LEU A 18 -28.38 -0.27 4.85
CA LEU A 18 -27.63 0.96 5.11
C LEU A 18 -26.41 0.70 6.02
N GLU A 19 -26.58 -0.03 7.12
CA GLU A 19 -25.47 -0.43 8.00
C GLU A 19 -24.40 -1.28 7.30
N LYS A 20 -24.80 -2.11 6.33
CA LYS A 20 -23.87 -2.89 5.50
C LYS A 20 -23.20 -2.04 4.43
N LEU A 21 -23.93 -1.11 3.83
CA LEU A 21 -23.41 -0.20 2.81
C LEU A 21 -22.37 0.75 3.43
N GLU A 22 -22.65 1.37 4.59
CA GLU A 22 -21.69 2.21 5.31
C GLU A 22 -20.37 1.47 5.58
N LYS A 23 -20.44 0.19 6.00
CA LYS A 23 -19.25 -0.64 6.21
C LYS A 23 -18.53 -1.06 4.92
N SER A 24 -19.19 -1.01 3.77
CA SER A 24 -18.62 -1.44 2.48
C SER A 24 -18.16 -0.29 1.59
N VAL A 25 -18.72 0.91 1.76
CA VAL A 25 -18.51 2.08 0.88
C VAL A 25 -17.33 2.93 1.32
N CYS A 26 -16.82 2.76 2.54
CA CYS A 26 -15.52 3.30 2.90
C CYS A 26 -14.43 2.55 2.13
N LYS A 27 -14.10 3.05 0.92
CA LYS A 27 -12.75 2.91 0.36
C LYS A 27 -11.82 3.62 1.33
N GLU A 28 -11.46 2.95 2.41
CA GLU A 28 -10.50 3.44 3.37
C GLU A 28 -9.21 3.76 2.63
N ASP A 29 -8.67 4.93 2.93
CA ASP A 29 -7.53 5.49 2.24
C ASP A 29 -6.27 4.66 2.53
N THR A 30 -6.11 3.57 1.77
CA THR A 30 -4.94 2.69 1.88
C THR A 30 -3.64 3.40 1.46
N GLN A 31 -3.70 4.66 1.03
CA GLN A 31 -2.51 5.47 0.75
C GLN A 31 -1.80 5.94 2.03
N LYS A 32 -2.51 5.96 3.18
CA LYS A 32 -1.93 6.29 4.50
C LYS A 32 -1.16 5.14 5.14
N VAL A 33 -1.39 3.92 4.65
CA VAL A 33 -0.68 2.73 5.15
C VAL A 33 0.71 2.69 4.54
N LEU A 34 1.72 2.45 5.37
CA LEU A 34 3.13 2.45 4.97
C LEU A 34 3.60 3.84 4.52
N GLN A 35 3.10 4.90 5.15
CA GLN A 35 3.31 6.27 4.68
C GLN A 35 4.76 6.72 4.91
N GLU A 36 5.38 6.36 6.03
CA GLU A 36 6.76 6.72 6.34
C GLU A 36 7.78 6.17 5.32
N PRO A 37 7.85 4.85 5.05
CA PRO A 37 8.75 4.28 4.05
C PRO A 37 8.37 4.76 2.65
N ARG A 38 7.08 4.92 2.34
CA ARG A 38 6.67 5.48 1.04
C ARG A 38 7.26 6.87 0.81
N ASN A 39 7.17 7.73 1.81
CA ASN A 39 7.68 9.10 1.71
C ASN A 39 9.21 9.10 1.63
N LYS A 40 9.87 8.27 2.42
CA LYS A 40 11.33 8.15 2.39
C LYS A 40 11.86 7.69 1.02
N TRP A 41 11.29 6.61 0.49
CA TRP A 41 11.87 5.90 -0.66
C TRP A 41 11.31 6.32 -2.01
N PHE A 42 10.02 6.70 -2.04
CA PHE A 42 9.26 6.89 -3.29
C PHE A 42 8.74 8.31 -3.46
N ARG A 43 9.10 9.25 -2.58
CA ARG A 43 8.81 10.68 -2.74
C ARG A 43 10.11 11.49 -2.73
N ASP A 44 10.09 12.60 -3.44
CA ASP A 44 11.10 13.65 -3.37
C ASP A 44 10.71 14.73 -2.36
N ALA A 45 11.56 15.75 -2.21
CA ALA A 45 11.35 16.87 -1.29
C ALA A 45 10.06 17.67 -1.56
N ASN A 46 9.52 17.60 -2.78
CA ASN A 46 8.28 18.27 -3.18
C ASN A 46 7.07 17.33 -3.10
N GLY A 47 7.26 16.07 -2.69
CA GLY A 47 6.21 15.05 -2.62
C GLY A 47 5.89 14.38 -3.96
N PHE A 48 6.68 14.59 -5.01
CA PHE A 48 6.54 13.88 -6.29
C PHE A 48 7.36 12.60 -6.29
N GLY A 49 7.03 11.67 -7.20
CA GLY A 49 7.72 10.37 -7.29
C GLY A 49 8.85 10.32 -8.31
N THR A 50 9.01 11.37 -9.12
CA THR A 50 9.90 11.37 -10.29
C THR A 50 11.36 11.22 -9.90
N ASP A 51 11.82 11.99 -8.93
CA ASP A 51 13.25 12.07 -8.53
C ASP A 51 13.48 11.45 -7.14
N SER A 52 12.63 10.50 -6.74
CA SER A 52 12.77 9.79 -5.46
C SER A 52 14.03 8.91 -5.38
N LEU A 53 14.42 8.50 -4.16
CA LEU A 53 15.57 7.61 -3.95
C LEU A 53 15.44 6.32 -4.79
N MET A 54 14.27 5.70 -4.77
CA MET A 54 14.04 4.45 -5.49
C MET A 54 13.94 4.66 -7.00
N ALA A 55 13.38 5.78 -7.48
CA ALA A 55 13.39 6.13 -8.90
C ALA A 55 14.82 6.30 -9.43
N ASN A 56 15.69 6.96 -8.66
CA ASN A 56 17.10 7.11 -9.00
C ASN A 56 17.88 5.80 -8.96
N ALA A 57 17.56 4.90 -8.02
CA ALA A 57 18.19 3.59 -7.91
C ALA A 57 17.80 2.66 -9.06
N LEU A 58 16.51 2.62 -9.39
CA LEU A 58 15.94 1.75 -10.44
C LEU A 58 16.01 2.37 -11.85
N GLY A 59 16.42 3.64 -11.95
CA GLY A 59 16.65 4.36 -13.21
C GLY A 59 15.39 4.96 -13.86
N ASN A 60 14.21 4.78 -13.28
CA ASN A 60 12.94 5.27 -13.83
C ASN A 60 11.83 5.31 -12.75
N SER A 61 11.06 6.41 -12.72
CA SER A 61 9.91 6.59 -11.83
C SER A 61 8.77 5.59 -12.05
N PHE A 62 8.53 5.14 -13.28
CA PHE A 62 7.55 4.09 -13.59
C PHE A 62 7.93 2.74 -12.97
N VAL A 63 9.22 2.38 -13.04
CA VAL A 63 9.74 1.14 -12.44
C VAL A 63 9.67 1.25 -10.92
N ALA A 64 10.00 2.41 -10.34
CA ALA A 64 9.83 2.64 -8.90
C ALA A 64 8.37 2.54 -8.45
N TRP A 65 7.43 3.08 -9.22
CA TRP A 65 6.00 2.91 -8.92
C TRP A 65 5.58 1.44 -8.94
N SER A 66 6.03 0.68 -9.95
CA SER A 66 5.76 -0.76 -10.02
C SER A 66 6.38 -1.51 -8.82
N ALA A 67 7.62 -1.16 -8.45
CA ALA A 67 8.31 -1.73 -7.30
C ALA A 67 7.54 -1.46 -6.00
N TRP A 68 7.01 -0.25 -5.80
CA TRP A 68 6.20 0.10 -4.65
C TRP A 68 4.96 -0.80 -4.48
N GLU A 69 4.25 -1.09 -5.58
CA GLU A 69 3.10 -2.00 -5.55
C GLU A 69 3.49 -3.43 -5.16
N GLN A 70 4.66 -3.91 -5.59
CA GLN A 70 5.16 -5.24 -5.20
C GLN A 70 5.62 -5.25 -3.74
N ILE A 71 6.31 -4.20 -3.28
CA ILE A 71 6.74 -4.06 -1.89
C ILE A 71 5.54 -4.09 -0.96
N ARG A 72 4.47 -3.32 -1.24
CA ARG A 72 3.22 -3.35 -0.46
C ARG A 72 2.65 -4.75 -0.31
N ARG A 73 2.70 -5.56 -1.38
CA ARG A 73 2.22 -6.96 -1.35
C ARG A 73 3.16 -7.85 -0.54
N LEU A 74 4.46 -7.69 -0.68
CA LEU A 74 5.44 -8.44 0.11
C LEU A 74 5.34 -8.10 1.60
N THR A 75 5.12 -6.83 1.96
CA THR A 75 4.85 -6.42 3.34
C THR A 75 3.59 -7.12 3.88
N CYS A 76 2.52 -7.22 3.08
CA CYS A 76 1.34 -8.00 3.47
C CYS A 76 1.70 -9.45 3.77
N VAL A 77 2.42 -10.11 2.86
CA VAL A 77 2.83 -11.51 3.02
C VAL A 77 3.69 -11.70 4.27
N ALA A 78 4.68 -10.84 4.47
CA ALA A 78 5.58 -10.89 5.64
C ALA A 78 4.83 -10.68 6.96
N CYS A 79 3.81 -9.83 6.99
CA CYS A 79 2.96 -9.62 8.17
C CYS A 79 1.81 -10.65 8.29
N GLY A 80 1.76 -11.68 7.44
CA GLY A 80 0.69 -12.68 7.44
C GLY A 80 -0.70 -12.12 7.09
N LYS A 81 -0.76 -10.98 6.39
CA LYS A 81 -2.00 -10.31 5.98
C LYS A 81 -2.32 -10.58 4.51
N LYS A 82 -3.61 -10.57 4.18
CA LYS A 82 -4.07 -10.74 2.80
C LYS A 82 -4.16 -9.42 2.04
N TYR A 83 -4.47 -8.34 2.75
CA TYR A 83 -4.75 -7.03 2.14
C TYR A 83 -4.00 -5.91 2.86
N VAL A 84 -3.56 -4.90 2.09
CA VAL A 84 -2.81 -3.74 2.63
C VAL A 84 -3.57 -3.03 3.74
N ARG A 85 -4.90 -2.92 3.65
CA ARG A 85 -5.71 -2.31 4.71
C ARG A 85 -5.57 -2.98 6.07
N GLN A 86 -5.17 -4.26 6.12
CA GLN A 86 -4.99 -4.99 7.38
C GLN A 86 -3.64 -4.70 8.03
N LEU A 87 -2.76 -3.94 7.37
CA LEU A 87 -1.48 -3.50 7.91
C LEU A 87 -1.62 -2.29 8.83
N THR A 88 -2.75 -1.56 8.82
CA THR A 88 -2.96 -0.44 9.76
C THR A 88 -3.06 -0.89 11.21
N GLU A 89 -3.38 -2.16 11.43
CA GLU A 89 -3.52 -2.77 12.76
C GLU A 89 -2.24 -3.52 13.18
N ASP A 90 -1.17 -3.42 12.39
CA ASP A 90 0.07 -4.18 12.60
C ASP A 90 1.24 -3.24 12.91
N ASP A 91 1.67 -3.25 14.16
CA ASP A 91 2.74 -2.37 14.67
C ASP A 91 4.09 -2.60 13.98
N HIS A 92 4.29 -3.75 13.32
CA HIS A 92 5.56 -4.08 12.64
C HIS A 92 5.52 -3.78 11.14
N ALA A 93 4.36 -3.42 10.58
CA ALA A 93 4.21 -3.28 9.13
C ALA A 93 5.12 -2.21 8.52
N GLU A 94 5.29 -1.08 9.23
CA GLU A 94 6.18 0.01 8.81
C GLU A 94 7.64 -0.45 8.78
N GLU A 95 8.10 -1.12 9.84
CA GLU A 95 9.48 -1.64 9.94
C GLU A 95 9.75 -2.71 8.87
N VAL A 96 8.83 -3.66 8.68
CA VAL A 96 8.95 -4.69 7.64
C VAL A 96 9.02 -4.06 6.25
N CYS A 97 8.17 -3.07 5.97
CA CYS A 97 8.21 -2.34 4.71
C CYS A 97 9.54 -1.62 4.50
N GLU A 98 10.06 -0.97 5.54
CA GLU A 98 11.34 -0.28 5.53
C GLU A 98 12.50 -1.24 5.20
N GLN A 99 12.56 -2.41 5.85
CA GLN A 99 13.59 -3.42 5.59
C GLN A 99 13.53 -3.95 4.15
N ILE A 100 12.33 -4.18 3.61
CA ILE A 100 12.14 -4.61 2.22
C ILE A 100 12.60 -3.50 1.26
N CYS A 101 12.26 -2.24 1.52
CA CYS A 101 12.69 -1.10 0.71
C CYS A 101 14.21 -0.99 0.68
N GLN A 102 14.85 -1.03 1.85
CA GLN A 102 16.31 -0.98 1.99
C GLN A 102 16.97 -2.11 1.19
N THR A 103 16.48 -3.34 1.33
CA THR A 103 17.03 -4.51 0.62
C THR A 103 16.98 -4.33 -0.90
N ILE A 104 15.84 -3.87 -1.44
CA ILE A 104 15.69 -3.64 -2.89
C ILE A 104 16.60 -2.51 -3.36
N TYR A 105 16.71 -1.43 -2.57
CA TYR A 105 17.58 -0.31 -2.88
C TYR A 105 19.05 -0.76 -2.94
N ASP A 106 19.51 -1.51 -1.95
CA ASP A 106 20.89 -2.00 -1.89
C ASP A 106 21.22 -2.89 -3.08
N ILE A 107 20.33 -3.82 -3.44
CA ILE A 107 20.47 -4.66 -4.63
C ILE A 107 20.55 -3.82 -5.90
N ALA A 108 19.67 -2.82 -6.06
CA ALA A 108 19.67 -1.95 -7.23
C ALA A 108 20.96 -1.14 -7.34
N MET A 109 21.45 -0.59 -6.22
CA MET A 109 22.69 0.18 -6.18
C MET A 109 23.92 -0.68 -6.43
N MET A 110 23.95 -1.94 -5.95
CA MET A 110 25.01 -2.89 -6.29
C MET A 110 25.07 -3.12 -7.80
N ARG A 111 23.95 -3.48 -8.43
CA ARG A 111 23.90 -3.71 -9.89
C ARG A 111 24.29 -2.48 -10.71
N LYS A 112 23.94 -1.30 -10.23
CA LYS A 112 24.29 -0.02 -10.88
C LYS A 112 25.79 0.24 -10.82
N LYS A 113 26.46 -0.06 -9.70
CA LYS A 113 27.92 0.03 -9.57
C LYS A 113 28.62 -0.97 -10.50
N ASP A 114 28.16 -2.22 -10.55
CA ASP A 114 28.74 -3.25 -11.42
C ASP A 114 28.64 -2.84 -12.90
N SER A 115 27.50 -2.28 -13.30
CA SER A 115 27.28 -1.76 -14.66
C SER A 115 28.17 -0.55 -14.99
N GLN A 116 28.56 0.25 -14.01
CA GLN A 116 29.49 1.38 -14.18
C GLN A 116 30.96 0.94 -14.21
N ASN A 117 31.28 -0.18 -13.56
CA ASN A 117 32.63 -0.73 -13.47
C ASN A 117 32.98 -1.71 -14.61
N GLY A 118 32.02 -2.05 -15.48
CA GLY A 118 32.29 -2.80 -16.71
C GLY A 118 32.55 -4.30 -16.52
N GLU A 119 32.05 -4.89 -15.44
CA GLU A 119 32.04 -6.35 -15.25
C GLU A 119 30.61 -6.86 -15.48
N ALA A 120 30.38 -7.40 -16.68
CA ALA A 120 29.14 -8.07 -17.09
C ALA A 120 29.39 -9.57 -17.27
#